data_AF-A0A351GG70-F1
#
_entry.id   AF-A0A351GG70-F1
#
_cell.length_a   1.000
_cell.length_b   1.000
_cell.length_c   1.000
_cell.angle_alpha   90.00
_cell.angle_beta   90.00
_cell.angle_gamma   90.00
#
_symmetry.space_group_name_H-M   'P 1'
#
loop_
_entity.id
_entity.type
_entity.pdbx_description
1 polymer ?
#
loop_
_entity_poly.entity_id
_entity_poly.type
_entity_poly.pdbx_seq_one_letter_code
_entity_poly.pdbx_strand_id
1 'polypeptide(L)'
;LVQMPILFAMFRFFPASIELRQESLWWADDLSTYDSIYDLGFNIPFYGDHVSLFTLLMTAVTILYTYMNSQNSGQMVGPMKSIMYIMPIMFLGFFNNYAAALSFYYFLSTCITVIQNFVIRKFVIDEDKLRKQIDESKKKKVKVAKKSGLQKRLEDMAKKRGIDPYKGNPKAKPSAGKGKKPKK
;
A
#
# COMPACT_ATOMS: atom_id res chain seq x y z
N LEU A 1 7.70 -13.36 -7.38
CA LEU A 1 8.45 -13.97 -8.52
C LEU A 1 7.56 -14.81 -9.44
N VAL A 2 6.62 -15.63 -8.92
CA VAL A 2 5.68 -16.41 -9.76
C VAL A 2 4.68 -15.53 -10.54
N GLN A 3 4.50 -14.26 -10.15
CA GLN A 3 3.62 -13.30 -10.83
C GLN A 3 3.99 -13.04 -12.29
N MET A 4 5.30 -12.90 -12.60
CA MET A 4 5.76 -12.47 -13.92
C MET A 4 5.47 -13.51 -15.02
N PRO A 5 5.74 -14.82 -14.81
CA PRO A 5 5.35 -15.85 -15.77
C PRO A 5 3.85 -15.88 -16.06
N ILE A 6 3.01 -15.74 -15.01
CA ILE A 6 1.55 -15.75 -15.16
C ILE A 6 1.09 -14.52 -15.95
N LEU A 7 1.62 -13.35 -15.64
CA LEU A 7 1.31 -12.11 -16.36
C LEU A 7 1.67 -12.25 -17.85
N PHE A 8 2.85 -12.79 -18.16
CA PHE A 8 3.28 -13.00 -19.55
C PHE A 8 2.39 -14.02 -20.29
N ALA A 9 2.02 -15.11 -19.61
CA ALA A 9 1.11 -16.11 -20.17
C ALA A 9 -0.25 -15.49 -20.51
N MET A 10 -0.85 -14.75 -19.57
CA MET A 10 -2.14 -14.09 -19.77
C MET A 10 -2.09 -13.02 -20.85
N PHE A 11 -1.04 -12.20 -20.88
CA PHE A 11 -0.85 -11.16 -21.90
C PHE A 11 -0.77 -11.73 -23.32
N ARG A 12 -0.17 -12.92 -23.48
CA ARG A 12 -0.08 -13.60 -24.77
C ARG A 12 -1.33 -14.42 -25.09
N PHE A 13 -1.99 -14.98 -24.07
CA PHE A 13 -3.17 -15.83 -24.23
C PHE A 13 -4.42 -15.04 -24.58
N PHE A 14 -4.78 -13.99 -23.83
CA PHE A 14 -6.06 -13.31 -24.01
C PHE A 14 -6.27 -12.69 -25.41
N PRO A 15 -5.28 -12.03 -26.04
CA PRO A 15 -5.43 -11.52 -27.41
C PRO A 15 -5.35 -12.62 -28.50
N ALA A 16 -4.71 -13.75 -28.20
CA ALA A 16 -4.47 -14.83 -29.16
C ALA A 16 -5.53 -15.93 -29.13
N SER A 17 -6.27 -16.06 -28.03
CA SER A 17 -7.31 -17.07 -27.86
C SER A 17 -8.54 -16.73 -28.71
N ILE A 18 -8.83 -17.59 -29.67
CA ILE A 18 -9.96 -17.46 -30.60
C ILE A 18 -11.30 -17.53 -29.85
N GLU A 19 -11.36 -18.29 -28.76
CA GLU A 19 -12.55 -18.46 -27.90
C GLU A 19 -12.95 -17.19 -27.13
N LEU A 20 -12.05 -16.22 -26.99
CA LEU A 20 -12.32 -14.96 -26.30
C LEU A 20 -12.63 -13.82 -27.27
N ARG A 21 -12.50 -14.05 -28.59
CA ARG A 21 -12.90 -13.08 -29.61
C ARG A 21 -14.41 -13.06 -29.72
N GLN A 22 -14.99 -11.87 -29.71
CA GLN A 22 -16.45 -11.66 -29.81
C GLN A 22 -17.27 -12.26 -28.65
N GLU A 23 -16.63 -12.68 -27.57
CA GLU A 23 -17.35 -13.04 -26.35
C GLU A 23 -17.68 -11.77 -25.57
N SER A 24 -18.97 -11.56 -25.34
CA SER A 24 -19.48 -10.43 -24.57
C SER A 24 -19.64 -10.83 -23.10
N LEU A 25 -19.11 -10.02 -22.17
CA LEU A 25 -19.31 -10.23 -20.73
C LEU A 25 -19.80 -8.96 -20.06
N TRP A 26 -21.03 -9.04 -19.54
CA TRP A 26 -21.74 -8.00 -18.80
C TRP A 26 -21.94 -6.68 -19.58
N TRP A 27 -20.88 -5.90 -19.76
CA TRP A 27 -20.88 -4.63 -20.49
C TRP A 27 -19.78 -4.56 -21.56
N ALA A 28 -18.81 -5.48 -21.56
CA ALA A 28 -17.79 -5.53 -22.58
C ALA A 28 -18.28 -6.41 -23.74
N ASP A 29 -18.26 -5.87 -24.95
CA ASP A 29 -18.70 -6.58 -26.14
C ASP A 29 -17.64 -7.54 -26.71
N ASP A 30 -16.36 -7.34 -26.38
CA ASP A 30 -15.25 -8.21 -26.77
C ASP A 30 -14.18 -8.27 -25.68
N LEU A 31 -13.92 -9.48 -25.18
CA LEU A 31 -12.94 -9.73 -24.12
C LEU A 31 -11.48 -9.66 -24.59
N SER A 32 -11.25 -9.82 -25.90
CA SER A 32 -9.93 -9.79 -26.52
C SER A 32 -9.42 -8.37 -26.76
N THR A 33 -10.31 -7.38 -26.83
CA THR A 33 -10.01 -5.96 -26.95
C THR A 33 -10.19 -5.22 -25.62
N TYR A 34 -9.89 -3.94 -25.58
CA TYR A 34 -10.22 -3.11 -24.43
C TYR A 34 -11.75 -2.94 -24.30
N ASP A 35 -12.20 -2.71 -23.07
CA ASP A 35 -13.58 -2.36 -22.76
C ASP A 35 -13.72 -0.83 -22.76
N SER A 36 -14.78 -0.28 -23.36
CA SER A 36 -15.06 1.17 -23.32
C SER A 36 -16.50 1.40 -22.90
N ILE A 37 -16.69 2.01 -21.72
CA ILE A 37 -18.01 2.46 -21.27
C ILE A 37 -18.25 3.93 -21.56
N TYR A 38 -17.18 4.70 -21.75
CA TYR A 38 -17.25 6.12 -22.01
C TYR A 38 -16.02 6.56 -22.80
N ASP A 39 -16.25 7.13 -23.98
CA ASP A 39 -15.20 7.76 -24.79
C ASP A 39 -15.06 9.22 -24.38
N LEU A 40 -13.84 9.62 -24.03
CA LEU A 40 -13.53 10.96 -23.54
C LEU A 40 -13.50 11.98 -24.68
N GLY A 41 -13.33 11.54 -25.93
CA GLY A 41 -13.22 12.41 -27.12
C GLY A 41 -11.90 13.18 -27.20
N PHE A 42 -11.00 12.99 -26.24
CA PHE A 42 -9.62 13.50 -26.23
C PHE A 42 -8.70 12.45 -25.60
N ASN A 43 -7.46 12.35 -26.08
CA ASN A 43 -6.50 11.38 -25.58
C ASN A 43 -5.71 11.96 -24.39
N ILE A 44 -5.84 11.33 -23.22
CA ILE A 44 -5.04 11.65 -22.04
C ILE A 44 -3.73 10.86 -22.11
N PRO A 45 -2.55 11.52 -22.10
CA PRO A 45 -1.27 10.84 -22.02
C PRO A 45 -1.25 9.88 -20.83
N PHE A 46 -0.83 8.63 -21.04
CA PHE A 46 -0.79 7.55 -20.04
C PHE A 46 -2.12 6.89 -19.66
N TYR A 47 -3.28 7.44 -20.06
CA TYR A 47 -4.59 6.87 -19.74
C TYR A 47 -5.35 6.39 -20.97
N GLY A 48 -5.25 7.11 -22.10
CA GLY A 48 -5.99 6.80 -23.32
C GLY A 48 -7.12 7.78 -23.59
N ASP A 49 -7.96 7.44 -24.57
CA ASP A 49 -9.10 8.22 -25.06
C ASP A 49 -10.47 7.72 -24.57
N HIS A 50 -10.49 6.60 -23.84
CA HIS A 50 -11.69 5.96 -23.33
C HIS A 50 -11.54 5.56 -21.86
N VAL A 51 -12.62 5.09 -21.24
CA VAL A 51 -12.65 4.60 -19.86
C VAL A 51 -13.11 3.14 -19.86
N SER A 52 -12.26 2.23 -19.40
CA SER A 52 -12.63 0.82 -19.19
C SER A 52 -13.21 0.60 -17.79
N LEU A 53 -14.40 0.01 -17.71
CA LEU A 53 -15.04 -0.23 -16.42
C LEU A 53 -14.35 -1.37 -15.65
N PHE A 54 -13.85 -2.40 -16.33
CA PHE A 54 -13.11 -3.48 -15.66
C PHE A 54 -11.82 -2.99 -14.99
N THR A 55 -11.11 -2.04 -15.58
CA THR A 55 -9.88 -1.49 -15.00
C THR A 55 -10.20 -0.62 -13.78
N LEU A 56 -11.27 0.17 -13.84
CA LEU A 56 -11.78 0.92 -12.70
C LEU A 56 -12.15 0.00 -11.54
N LEU A 57 -12.88 -1.09 -11.81
CA LEU A 57 -13.29 -2.05 -10.78
C LEU A 57 -12.11 -2.79 -10.17
N MET A 58 -11.17 -3.25 -11.01
CA MET A 58 -9.92 -3.88 -10.58
C MET A 58 -9.14 -2.95 -9.63
N THR A 59 -8.98 -1.68 -10.01
CA THR A 59 -8.30 -0.68 -9.20
C THR A 59 -9.04 -0.38 -7.90
N ALA A 60 -10.37 -0.22 -7.95
CA ALA A 60 -11.19 0.05 -6.78
C ALA A 60 -11.10 -1.08 -5.75
N VAL A 61 -11.21 -2.35 -6.19
CA VAL A 61 -11.06 -3.52 -5.32
C VAL A 61 -9.64 -3.62 -4.77
N THR A 62 -8.62 -3.33 -5.56
CA THR A 62 -7.22 -3.33 -5.11
C THR A 62 -6.97 -2.29 -4.04
N ILE A 63 -7.51 -1.08 -4.19
CA ILE A 63 -7.44 -0.01 -3.20
C ILE A 63 -8.16 -0.42 -1.92
N LEU A 64 -9.37 -0.98 -2.03
CA LEU A 64 -10.15 -1.46 -0.89
C LEU A 64 -9.42 -2.58 -0.14
N TYR A 65 -8.87 -3.56 -0.87
CA TYR A 65 -8.08 -4.65 -0.30
C TYR A 65 -6.84 -4.11 0.42
N THR A 66 -6.13 -3.18 -0.21
CA THR A 66 -4.95 -2.51 0.38
C THR A 66 -5.33 -1.76 1.64
N TYR A 67 -6.47 -1.07 1.63
CA TYR A 67 -7.00 -0.37 2.80
C TYR A 67 -7.30 -1.32 3.95
N MET A 68 -8.07 -2.39 3.69
CA MET A 68 -8.40 -3.40 4.68
C MET A 68 -7.15 -4.08 5.23
N ASN A 69 -6.15 -4.37 4.38
CA ASN A 69 -4.91 -5.02 4.82
C ASN A 69 -4.02 -4.06 5.63
N SER A 70 -3.92 -2.79 5.21
CA SER A 70 -3.17 -1.74 5.91
C SER A 70 -3.69 -1.49 7.33
N GLN A 71 -5.00 -1.57 7.54
CA GLN A 71 -5.62 -1.37 8.85
C GLN A 71 -5.28 -2.49 9.86
N ASN A 72 -5.10 -3.71 9.37
CA ASN A 72 -4.75 -4.86 10.18
C ASN A 72 -3.25 -4.96 10.48
N SER A 73 -2.44 -4.48 9.54
CA SER A 73 -0.99 -4.50 9.63
C SER A 73 -0.49 -3.18 10.23
N GLY A 74 -0.47 -3.07 11.56
CA GLY A 74 0.10 -1.92 12.30
C GLY A 74 1.61 -1.66 12.07
N GLN A 75 2.21 -2.30 11.06
CA GLN A 75 3.56 -2.05 10.56
C GLN A 75 3.59 -1.02 9.41
N MET A 76 2.45 -0.69 8.81
CA MET A 76 2.36 0.21 7.65
C MET A 76 2.23 1.67 8.11
N VAL A 77 3.33 2.27 8.61
CA VAL A 77 3.35 3.66 9.11
C VAL A 77 4.31 4.50 8.26
N GLY A 78 3.83 5.62 7.71
CA GLY A 78 4.65 6.60 6.98
C GLY A 78 4.36 6.72 5.47
N PRO A 79 5.27 7.33 4.69
CA PRO A 79 5.10 7.64 3.26
C PRO A 79 4.81 6.42 2.37
N MET A 80 5.20 5.22 2.81
CA MET A 80 4.92 3.96 2.12
C MET A 80 3.42 3.69 1.94
N LYS A 81 2.57 4.13 2.87
CA LYS A 81 1.13 3.96 2.77
C LYS A 81 0.56 4.68 1.55
N SER A 82 1.00 5.92 1.30
CA SER A 82 0.53 6.72 0.17
C SER A 82 0.97 6.13 -1.17
N ILE A 83 2.20 5.61 -1.25
CA ILE A 83 2.73 4.94 -2.45
C ILE A 83 1.89 3.73 -2.85
N MET A 84 1.41 2.93 -1.88
CA MET A 84 0.57 1.77 -2.16
C MET A 84 -0.80 2.12 -2.76
N TYR A 85 -1.34 3.31 -2.47
CA TYR A 85 -2.61 3.77 -3.07
C TYR A 85 -2.40 4.45 -4.42
N ILE A 86 -1.26 5.09 -4.65
CA ILE A 86 -0.93 5.74 -5.92
C ILE A 86 -0.64 4.69 -7.00
N MET A 87 0.04 3.60 -6.65
CA MET A 87 0.41 2.53 -7.58
C MET A 87 -0.76 1.97 -8.40
N PRO A 88 -1.90 1.54 -7.80
CA PRO A 88 -3.03 1.03 -8.56
C PRO A 88 -3.73 2.10 -9.42
N ILE A 89 -3.61 3.38 -9.07
CA ILE A 89 -4.11 4.50 -9.91
C ILE A 89 -3.23 4.68 -11.14
N MET A 90 -1.90 4.55 -11.00
CA MET A 90 -0.99 4.55 -12.15
C MET A 90 -1.24 3.33 -13.05
N PHE A 91 -1.42 2.14 -12.46
CA PHE A 91 -1.74 0.95 -13.25
C PHE A 91 -3.08 1.05 -13.96
N LEU A 92 -4.06 1.76 -13.40
CA LEU A 92 -5.34 2.00 -14.05
C LEU A 92 -5.13 2.62 -15.44
N GLY A 93 -4.34 3.69 -15.57
CA GLY A 93 -4.06 4.31 -16.87
C GLY A 93 -3.34 3.38 -17.85
N PHE A 94 -2.40 2.58 -17.36
CA PHE A 94 -1.72 1.58 -18.18
C PHE A 94 -2.68 0.49 -18.68
N PHE A 95 -3.43 -0.13 -17.78
CA PHE A 95 -4.34 -1.25 -18.07
C PHE A 95 -5.58 -0.82 -18.86
N ASN A 96 -5.94 0.46 -18.85
CA ASN A 96 -7.08 1.00 -19.60
C ASN A 96 -7.00 0.68 -21.10
N ASN A 97 -5.82 0.74 -21.70
CA ASN A 97 -5.64 0.44 -23.12
C ASN A 97 -5.33 -1.04 -23.43
N TYR A 98 -5.51 -1.95 -22.47
CA TYR A 98 -5.26 -3.39 -22.64
C TYR A 98 -6.55 -4.20 -22.70
N ALA A 99 -6.42 -5.47 -23.11
CA ALA A 99 -7.55 -6.40 -23.20
C ALA A 99 -8.37 -6.44 -21.89
N ALA A 100 -9.69 -6.31 -22.04
CA ALA A 100 -10.68 -6.37 -20.98
C ALA A 100 -10.58 -7.67 -20.16
N ALA A 101 -10.27 -8.80 -20.82
CA ALA A 101 -10.06 -10.07 -20.13
C ALA A 101 -8.88 -10.03 -19.13
N LEU A 102 -7.83 -9.25 -19.42
CA LEU A 102 -6.67 -9.14 -18.53
C LEU A 102 -7.05 -8.40 -17.24
N SER A 103 -7.74 -7.26 -17.35
CA SER A 103 -8.19 -6.48 -16.20
C SER A 103 -9.28 -7.22 -15.42
N PHE A 104 -10.19 -7.91 -16.10
CA PHE A 104 -11.19 -8.80 -15.49
C PHE A 104 -10.55 -9.95 -14.71
N TYR A 105 -9.52 -10.61 -15.26
CA TYR A 105 -8.76 -11.65 -14.57
C TYR A 105 -8.17 -11.12 -13.25
N TYR A 106 -7.53 -9.95 -13.28
CA TYR A 106 -6.97 -9.34 -12.07
C TYR A 106 -8.05 -8.93 -11.06
N PHE A 107 -9.17 -8.40 -11.54
CA PHE A 107 -10.33 -8.09 -10.70
C PHE A 107 -10.81 -9.35 -9.97
N LEU A 108 -11.10 -10.44 -10.71
CA LEU A 108 -11.59 -11.69 -10.14
C LEU A 108 -10.57 -12.32 -9.18
N SER A 109 -9.29 -12.34 -9.55
CA SER A 109 -8.20 -12.84 -8.72
C SER A 109 -8.09 -12.07 -7.40
N THR A 110 -8.23 -10.75 -7.44
CA THR A 110 -8.21 -9.90 -6.23
C THR A 110 -9.47 -10.12 -5.39
N CYS A 111 -10.65 -10.26 -6.00
CA CYS A 111 -11.88 -10.61 -5.31
C CYS A 111 -11.77 -11.96 -4.58
N ILE A 112 -11.29 -13.01 -5.27
CA ILE A 112 -11.05 -14.32 -4.65
C ILE A 112 -10.08 -14.20 -3.49
N THR A 113 -8.99 -13.44 -3.66
CA THR A 113 -8.01 -13.21 -2.60
C THR A 113 -8.63 -12.51 -1.38
N VAL A 114 -9.47 -11.49 -1.61
CA VAL A 114 -10.20 -10.77 -0.55
C VAL A 114 -11.16 -11.72 0.17
N ILE A 115 -11.94 -12.49 -0.58
CA ILE A 115 -12.90 -13.46 -0.05
C ILE A 115 -12.17 -14.53 0.77
N GLN A 116 -11.08 -15.09 0.24
CA GLN A 116 -10.26 -16.07 0.96
C GLN A 116 -9.72 -15.48 2.27
N ASN A 117 -9.16 -14.26 2.22
CA ASN A 117 -8.69 -13.57 3.43
C ASN A 117 -9.82 -13.33 4.42
N PHE A 118 -11.00 -12.95 3.95
CA PHE A 118 -12.17 -12.71 4.78
C PHE A 118 -12.68 -13.99 5.42
N VAL A 119 -12.77 -15.10 4.67
CA VAL A 119 -13.16 -16.43 5.15
C VAL A 119 -12.16 -16.92 6.19
N ILE A 120 -10.86 -16.83 5.93
CA ILE A 120 -9.82 -17.21 6.90
C ILE A 120 -9.98 -16.39 8.18
N ARG A 121 -10.16 -15.08 8.07
CA ARG A 121 -10.36 -14.21 9.24
C ARG A 121 -11.61 -14.55 10.04
N LYS A 122 -12.71 -14.88 9.36
CA LYS A 122 -13.99 -15.14 10.00
C LYS A 122 -14.10 -16.55 10.59
N PHE A 123 -13.50 -17.56 9.95
CA PHE A 123 -13.66 -18.97 10.32
C PHE A 123 -12.44 -19.60 11.00
N VAL A 124 -11.23 -19.06 10.80
CA VAL A 124 -9.97 -19.66 11.30
C VAL A 124 -9.37 -18.85 12.45
N ILE A 125 -9.68 -17.55 12.55
CA ILE A 125 -9.10 -16.67 13.57
C ILE A 125 -10.09 -16.43 14.71
N ASP A 126 -9.80 -17.00 15.89
CA ASP A 126 -10.41 -16.60 17.16
C ASP A 126 -10.07 -15.13 17.45
N GLU A 127 -11.03 -14.21 17.24
CA GLU A 127 -10.82 -12.78 17.49
C GLU A 127 -10.30 -12.49 18.91
N ASP A 128 -10.71 -13.28 19.90
CA ASP A 128 -10.30 -13.09 21.30
C ASP A 128 -8.83 -13.43 21.56
N LYS A 129 -8.30 -14.45 20.90
CA LYS A 129 -6.87 -14.79 20.97
C LYS A 129 -6.03 -13.77 20.20
N LEU A 130 -6.54 -13.30 19.06
CA LEU A 130 -5.86 -12.27 18.27
C LEU A 130 -5.78 -10.93 19.02
N ARG A 131 -6.88 -10.48 19.65
CA ARG A 131 -6.91 -9.23 20.45
C ARG A 131 -5.94 -9.30 21.62
N LYS A 132 -5.91 -10.41 22.36
CA LYS A 132 -4.95 -10.64 23.46
C LYS A 132 -3.50 -10.63 22.96
N GLN A 133 -3.21 -11.29 21.84
CA GLN A 133 -1.87 -11.25 21.23
C GLN A 133 -1.48 -9.87 20.72
N ILE A 134 -2.41 -9.08 20.17
CA ILE A 134 -2.14 -7.70 19.75
C ILE A 134 -1.83 -6.82 20.96
N ASP A 135 -2.55 -6.96 22.08
CA ASP A 135 -2.30 -6.19 23.29
C ASP A 135 -0.99 -6.59 23.98
N GLU A 136 -0.67 -7.88 24.03
CA GLU A 136 0.65 -8.37 24.48
C GLU A 136 1.77 -7.91 23.55
N SER A 137 1.55 -7.92 22.24
CA SER A 137 2.52 -7.46 21.24
C SER A 137 2.68 -5.95 21.25
N LYS A 138 1.64 -5.16 21.54
CA LYS A 138 1.73 -3.71 21.78
C LYS A 138 2.54 -3.42 23.05
N LYS A 139 2.28 -4.16 24.14
CA LYS A 139 3.08 -4.06 25.38
C LYS A 139 4.55 -4.46 25.14
N LYS A 140 4.82 -5.46 24.30
CA LYS A 140 6.18 -5.85 23.88
C LYS A 140 6.83 -4.84 22.93
N LYS A 141 6.10 -4.30 21.95
CA LYS A 141 6.60 -3.28 21.00
C LYS A 141 6.90 -1.95 21.70
N VAL A 142 6.14 -1.55 22.72
CA VAL A 142 6.50 -0.40 23.59
C VAL A 142 7.80 -0.65 24.36
N LYS A 143 8.09 -1.90 24.76
CA LYS A 143 9.36 -2.29 25.39
C LYS A 143 10.53 -2.35 24.40
N VAL A 144 10.29 -2.78 23.15
CA VAL A 144 11.30 -2.87 22.07
C VAL A 144 11.55 -1.52 21.38
N ALA A 145 10.59 -0.58 21.43
CA ALA A 145 10.76 0.81 21.04
C ALA A 145 11.66 1.62 22.01
N LYS A 146 12.33 0.97 22.97
CA LYS A 146 13.53 1.52 23.60
C LYS A 146 14.67 1.49 22.57
N LYS A 147 14.72 2.56 21.77
CA LYS A 147 15.86 3.11 21.00
C LYS A 147 16.90 2.09 20.52
N SER A 148 16.87 1.82 19.20
CA SER A 148 17.95 1.14 18.48
C SER A 148 19.32 1.67 18.92
N GLY A 149 20.30 0.77 19.15
CA GLY A 149 21.62 1.15 19.70
C GLY A 149 22.36 2.21 18.88
N LEU A 150 22.11 2.28 17.57
CA LEU A 150 22.60 3.35 16.69
C LEU A 150 21.92 4.69 16.99
N GLN A 151 20.61 4.67 17.21
CA GLN A 151 19.80 5.84 17.53
C GLN A 151 20.18 6.41 18.91
N LYS A 152 20.46 5.54 19.88
CA LYS A 152 20.96 5.94 21.20
C LYS A 152 22.35 6.58 21.12
N ARG A 153 23.27 6.02 20.30
CA ARG A 153 24.59 6.59 20.06
C ARG A 153 24.53 7.96 19.37
N LEU A 154 23.62 8.12 18.42
CA LEU A 154 23.43 9.38 17.71
C LEU A 154 22.87 10.47 18.64
N GLU A 155 21.93 10.12 19.51
CA GLU A 155 21.40 11.04 20.53
C GLU A 155 22.46 11.41 21.59
N ASP A 156 23.28 10.46 22.04
CA ASP A 156 24.37 10.74 23.00
C ASP A 156 25.43 11.67 22.38
N MET A 157 25.72 11.54 21.09
CA MET A 157 26.61 12.46 20.36
C MET A 157 25.97 13.85 20.18
N ALA A 158 24.68 13.92 19.86
CA ALA A 158 23.94 15.18 19.74
C ALA A 158 23.89 15.94 21.07
N LYS A 159 23.64 15.21 22.17
CA LYS A 159 23.62 15.77 23.53
C LYS A 159 25.00 16.26 23.99
N LYS A 160 26.08 15.54 23.64
CA LYS A 160 27.46 16.01 23.86
C LYS A 160 27.80 17.28 23.06
N ARG A 161 27.14 17.49 21.92
CA ARG A 161 27.26 18.70 21.09
C ARG A 161 26.28 19.82 21.49
N GLY A 162 25.50 19.63 22.56
CA GLY A 162 24.56 20.65 23.07
C GLY A 162 23.31 20.86 22.21
N ILE A 163 22.99 19.92 21.30
CA ILE A 163 21.82 20.00 20.42
C ILE A 163 20.78 18.98 20.91
N ASP A 164 19.62 19.48 21.32
CA ASP A 164 18.50 18.63 21.76
C ASP A 164 17.85 17.94 20.54
N PRO A 165 17.79 16.60 20.49
CA PRO A 165 17.36 15.87 19.29
C PRO A 165 15.86 15.93 18.98
N TYR A 166 15.05 16.65 19.79
CA TYR A 166 13.59 16.76 19.62
C TYR A 166 13.08 18.19 19.40
N LYS A 167 13.93 19.20 19.49
CA LYS A 167 13.59 20.59 19.16
C LYS A 167 14.78 21.22 18.47
N GLY A 168 14.66 21.48 17.18
CA GLY A 168 15.70 22.06 16.33
C GLY A 168 16.02 23.53 16.64
N ASN A 169 16.18 23.92 17.91
CA ASN A 169 16.69 25.22 18.30
C ASN A 169 17.92 25.04 19.21
N PRO A 170 19.02 25.77 18.95
CA PRO A 170 20.19 25.72 19.81
C PRO A 170 19.85 26.28 21.19
N LYS A 171 20.00 25.47 22.25
CA LYS A 171 19.98 25.99 23.62
C LYS A 171 21.25 26.80 23.85
N ALA A 172 21.08 28.07 24.21
CA ALA A 172 22.16 28.95 24.61
C ALA A 172 23.01 28.32 25.72
N LYS A 173 24.33 28.51 25.62
CA LYS A 173 25.37 28.01 26.54
C LYS A 173 25.00 28.29 28.01
N PRO A 174 25.22 27.35 28.95
CA PRO A 174 25.11 27.66 30.36
C PRO A 174 26.30 28.54 30.80
N SER A 175 26.00 29.71 31.35
CA SER A 175 26.98 30.59 31.99
C SER A 175 27.69 29.85 33.12
N ALA A 176 29.02 29.89 33.11
CA ALA A 176 29.88 29.40 34.18
C ALA A 176 29.46 30.00 35.54
N GLY A 177 29.27 29.13 36.53
CA GLY A 177 29.01 29.53 37.90
C GLY A 177 30.17 30.34 38.50
N LYS A 178 29.87 31.49 39.10
CA LYS A 178 30.77 32.18 40.02
C LYS A 178 30.29 31.97 41.46
N GLY A 179 31.09 31.17 42.18
CA GLY A 179 31.44 31.27 43.60
C GLY A 179 30.38 31.69 44.63
N LYS A 180 29.95 30.73 45.45
CA LYS A 180 29.55 30.99 46.84
C LYS A 180 30.74 31.62 47.60
N LYS A 181 30.56 32.81 48.20
CA LYS A 181 31.36 33.28 49.34
C LYS A 181 30.57 33.04 50.64
N PRO A 182 31.21 32.62 51.75
CA PRO A 182 30.53 32.39 53.01
C PRO A 182 30.17 33.72 53.68
N LYS A 183 29.01 33.77 54.36
CA LYS A 183 28.62 34.87 55.25
C LYS A 183 29.32 34.71 56.61
N LYS A 184 29.61 35.87 57.20
CA LYS A 184 30.21 36.15 58.52
C LYS A 184 29.72 35.25 59.64
#